data_AF-A0A0R2KC04-F1
#
_entry.id   AF-A0A0R2KC04-F1
#
_cell.length_a   1.000
_cell.length_b   1.000
_cell.length_c   1.000
_cell.angle_alpha   90.00
_cell.angle_beta   90.00
_cell.angle_gamma   90.00
#
_symmetry.space_group_name_H-M   'P 1'
#
loop_
_entity.id
_entity.type
_entity.pdbx_description
1 polymer ?
#
loop_
_entity_poly.entity_id
_entity_poly.type
_entity_poly.pdbx_seq_one_letter_code
_entity_poly.pdbx_strand_id
1 'polypeptide(L)'
;MNVKELFTMKTLWCIAFGAVFSFIVPIIGATLDLNDIMKVGFILLGTNVVYSIILGLFVGAKNISWLVLLIFPVLYLIGYRYFFDGYALYFTLVYLGLTYLSYGITKD
;
A
#
# COMPACT_ATOMS: atom_id res chain seq x y z
N MET A 1 18.23 6.09 12.53
CA MET A 1 18.34 6.30 11.07
C MET A 1 18.23 7.79 10.79
N ASN A 2 19.06 8.33 9.90
CA ASN A 2 19.07 9.74 9.53
C ASN A 2 17.89 9.99 8.58
N VAL A 3 17.02 10.97 8.85
CA VAL A 3 15.78 11.26 8.08
C VAL A 3 16.05 11.40 6.57
N LYS A 4 17.29 11.72 6.18
CA LYS A 4 17.77 11.81 4.80
C LYS A 4 17.61 10.53 3.97
N GLU A 5 17.67 9.33 4.57
CA GLU A 5 17.46 8.07 3.82
C GLU A 5 16.02 7.88 3.35
N LEU A 6 15.04 8.48 4.05
CA LEU A 6 13.63 8.50 3.63
C LEU A 6 13.39 9.38 2.40
N PHE A 7 14.29 10.33 2.10
CA PHE A 7 14.22 11.22 0.93
C PHE A 7 15.06 10.73 -0.25
N THR A 8 15.46 9.46 -0.25
CA THR A 8 16.09 8.85 -1.43
C THR A 8 15.07 8.76 -2.57
N MET A 9 15.51 8.98 -3.82
CA MET A 9 14.64 8.90 -5.01
C MET A 9 13.81 7.60 -5.06
N LYS A 10 14.37 6.47 -4.62
CA LYS A 10 13.67 5.18 -4.55
C LYS A 10 12.48 5.20 -3.58
N THR A 11 12.64 5.83 -2.41
CA THR A 11 11.59 5.96 -1.39
C THR A 11 10.49 6.91 -1.85
N LEU A 12 10.85 7.99 -2.56
CA LEU A 12 9.89 8.90 -3.18
C LEU A 12 8.99 8.19 -4.20
N TRP A 13 9.56 7.29 -5.02
CA TRP A 13 8.77 6.46 -5.93
C TRP A 13 7.81 5.53 -5.17
N CYS A 14 8.25 4.89 -4.08
CA CYS A 14 7.36 4.06 -3.25
C CYS A 14 6.21 4.86 -2.63
N ILE A 15 6.47 6.11 -2.20
CA ILE A 15 5.43 7.02 -1.70
C ILE A 15 4.46 7.38 -2.83
N ALA A 16 4.97 7.78 -3.99
CA ALA A 16 4.16 8.19 -5.13
C ALA A 16 3.24 7.05 -5.60
N PHE A 17 3.78 5.85 -5.80
CA PHE A 17 2.98 4.68 -6.17
C PHE A 17 2.01 4.28 -5.05
N GLY A 18 2.44 4.34 -3.78
CA GLY A 18 1.55 4.08 -2.64
C GLY A 18 0.35 5.03 -2.63
N ALA A 19 0.57 6.32 -2.90
CA ALA A 19 -0.50 7.30 -3.01
C ALA A 19 -1.43 7.03 -4.21
N VAL A 20 -0.88 6.59 -5.35
CA VAL A 20 -1.71 6.19 -6.51
C VAL A 20 -2.68 5.07 -6.12
N PHE A 21 -2.19 4.02 -5.46
CA PHE A 21 -3.03 2.89 -5.07
C PHE A 21 -3.98 3.20 -3.91
N SER A 22 -3.57 4.05 -2.97
CA SER A 22 -4.41 4.45 -1.82
C SER A 22 -5.45 5.52 -2.14
N PHE A 23 -5.24 6.36 -3.16
CA PHE A 23 -6.14 7.48 -3.46
C PHE A 23 -6.65 7.45 -4.91
N ILE A 24 -5.77 7.36 -5.91
CA ILE A 24 -6.19 7.48 -7.32
C ILE A 24 -7.05 6.30 -7.75
N VAL A 25 -6.68 5.06 -7.40
CA VAL A 25 -7.48 3.87 -7.75
C VAL A 25 -8.88 3.92 -7.10
N PRO A 26 -9.01 4.24 -5.80
CA PRO A 26 -10.32 4.47 -5.19
C PRO A 26 -11.12 5.63 -5.78
N ILE A 27 -10.48 6.74 -6.15
CA ILE A 27 -11.14 7.88 -6.82
C ILE A 27 -11.76 7.43 -8.15
N ILE A 28 -11.00 6.71 -8.97
CA ILE A 28 -11.51 6.17 -10.24
C ILE A 28 -12.69 5.24 -9.98
N GLY A 29 -12.58 4.35 -9.00
CA GLY A 29 -13.68 3.46 -8.60
C GLY A 29 -14.94 4.20 -8.12
N ALA A 30 -14.77 5.32 -7.42
CA ALA A 30 -15.86 6.18 -7.00
C ALA A 30 -16.50 6.92 -8.19
N THR A 31 -15.71 7.40 -9.16
CA THR A 31 -16.24 8.07 -10.36
C THR A 31 -16.97 7.13 -11.32
N LEU A 32 -16.65 5.83 -11.30
CA LEU A 32 -17.30 4.81 -12.12
C LEU A 32 -18.51 4.17 -11.44
N ASP A 33 -18.90 4.67 -10.26
CA ASP A 33 -20.02 4.18 -9.46
C ASP A 33 -19.96 2.66 -9.22
N LEU A 34 -18.76 2.15 -8.92
CA LEU A 34 -18.55 0.72 -8.70
C LEU A 34 -19.36 0.23 -7.49
N ASN A 35 -20.06 -0.89 -7.66
CA ASN A 35 -20.74 -1.56 -6.57
C ASN A 35 -19.74 -2.01 -5.49
N ASP A 36 -20.19 -2.15 -4.25
CA ASP A 36 -19.36 -2.43 -3.07
C ASP A 36 -18.59 -3.75 -3.20
N ILE A 37 -19.18 -4.75 -3.86
CA ILE A 37 -18.50 -6.02 -4.17
C ILE A 37 -17.25 -5.79 -5.03
N MET A 38 -17.33 -4.88 -6.01
CA MET A 38 -16.19 -4.56 -6.89
C MET A 38 -15.14 -3.72 -6.17
N LYS A 39 -15.56 -2.80 -5.30
CA LYS A 39 -14.63 -2.03 -4.45
C LYS A 39 -13.83 -2.97 -3.55
N VAL A 40 -14.48 -3.93 -2.89
CA VAL A 40 -13.79 -4.90 -2.03
C VAL A 40 -12.95 -5.87 -2.85
N GLY A 41 -13.53 -6.52 -3.86
CA GLY A 41 -12.85 -7.56 -4.62
C GLY A 41 -11.69 -7.02 -5.45
N PHE A 42 -11.90 -5.95 -6.21
CA PHE A 42 -10.94 -5.48 -7.19
C PHE A 42 -9.96 -4.47 -6.61
N ILE A 43 -10.43 -3.53 -5.79
CA ILE A 43 -9.57 -2.47 -5.24
C ILE A 43 -8.86 -2.96 -3.99
N LEU A 44 -9.62 -3.40 -2.97
CA LEU A 44 -9.03 -3.82 -1.69
C LEU A 44 -8.28 -5.15 -1.78
N LEU A 45 -8.88 -6.18 -2.36
CA LEU A 45 -8.27 -7.51 -2.44
C LEU A 45 -7.38 -7.72 -3.66
N GLY A 46 -7.74 -7.18 -4.83
CA GLY A 46 -6.91 -7.30 -6.01
C GLY A 46 -5.71 -6.36 -5.95
N THR A 47 -6.00 -5.08 -6.17
CA THR A 47 -4.97 -4.09 -6.44
C THR A 47 -4.05 -3.84 -5.23
N ASN A 48 -4.62 -3.58 -4.06
CA ASN A 48 -3.84 -3.21 -2.87
C ASN A 48 -3.02 -4.38 -2.29
N VAL A 49 -3.53 -5.61 -2.36
CA VAL A 49 -2.77 -6.82 -1.97
C VAL A 49 -1.59 -7.02 -2.90
N VAL A 50 -1.82 -6.99 -4.22
CA VAL A 50 -0.76 -7.14 -5.22
C VAL A 50 0.32 -6.07 -5.01
N TYR A 51 -0.09 -4.81 -4.81
CA TYR A 51 0.86 -3.74 -4.53
C TYR A 51 1.63 -3.95 -3.22
N SER A 52 0.97 -4.40 -2.15
CA SER A 52 1.60 -4.69 -0.86
C SER A 52 2.72 -5.72 -1.00
N ILE A 53 2.48 -6.78 -1.77
CA ILE A 53 3.45 -7.84 -2.03
C ILE A 53 4.62 -7.29 -2.86
N ILE A 54 4.33 -6.59 -3.96
CA ILE A 54 5.36 -5.99 -4.82
C ILE A 54 6.24 -5.01 -4.04
N LEU A 55 5.64 -4.16 -3.19
CA LEU A 55 6.37 -3.21 -2.36
C LEU A 55 7.33 -3.93 -1.41
N GLY A 56 6.85 -4.97 -0.72
CA GLY A 56 7.67 -5.79 0.18
C GLY A 56 8.87 -6.42 -0.54
N LEU A 57 8.61 -7.11 -1.66
CA LEU A 57 9.65 -7.72 -2.49
C LEU A 57 10.66 -6.68 -3.00
N PHE A 58 10.18 -5.52 -3.47
CA PHE A 58 11.04 -4.48 -4.03
C PHE A 58 11.94 -3.85 -2.96
N VAL A 59 11.38 -3.49 -1.81
CA VAL A 59 12.13 -2.90 -0.69
C VAL A 59 13.21 -3.87 -0.22
N GLY A 60 12.87 -5.14 -0.08
CA GLY A 60 13.79 -6.16 0.38
C GLY A 60 14.89 -6.49 -0.64
N ALA A 61 14.53 -6.70 -1.92
CA ALA A 61 15.50 -6.94 -2.99
C ALA A 61 16.47 -5.76 -3.24
N LYS A 62 16.04 -4.52 -2.94
CA LYS A 62 16.88 -3.32 -3.07
C LYS A 62 17.59 -2.91 -1.78
N ASN A 63 17.50 -3.71 -0.71
CA ASN A 63 18.03 -3.40 0.63
C ASN A 63 17.63 -2.00 1.13
N ILE A 64 16.40 -1.58 0.81
CA ILE A 64 15.83 -0.34 1.30
C ILE A 64 15.39 -0.57 2.77
N SER A 65 15.37 0.50 3.57
CA SER A 65 14.92 0.42 4.96
C SER A 65 13.52 -0.16 5.09
N TRP A 66 13.34 -1.09 6.01
CA TRP A 66 12.06 -1.73 6.33
C TRP A 66 10.97 -0.71 6.73
N LEU A 67 11.35 0.48 7.20
CA LEU A 67 10.42 1.57 7.52
C LEU A 67 9.61 2.05 6.30
N VAL A 68 10.13 1.87 5.08
CA VAL A 68 9.42 2.22 3.84
C VAL A 68 8.16 1.38 3.65
N LEU A 69 8.10 0.19 4.25
CA LEU A 69 6.94 -0.70 4.21
C LEU A 69 5.73 -0.09 4.95
N LEU A 70 5.95 0.80 5.91
CA LEU A 70 4.89 1.48 6.66
C LEU A 70 4.15 2.53 5.83
N ILE A 71 4.76 3.01 4.74
CA ILE A 71 4.23 4.11 3.94
C ILE A 71 2.88 3.74 3.34
N PHE A 72 2.77 2.58 2.70
CA PHE A 72 1.53 2.17 2.05
C PHE A 72 0.37 1.94 3.05
N PRO A 73 0.54 1.17 4.15
CA PRO A 73 -0.50 1.05 5.18
C PRO A 73 -0.93 2.38 5.77
N VAL A 74 0.00 3.32 5.99
CA VAL A 74 -0.33 4.66 6.52
C VAL A 74 -1.12 5.48 5.49
N LEU A 75 -0.70 5.49 4.22
CA LEU A 75 -1.43 6.18 3.15
C LEU A 75 -2.83 5.58 2.96
N TYR A 76 -2.96 4.26 2.99
CA TYR A 76 -4.24 3.57 2.95
C TYR A 76 -5.11 3.93 4.16
N LEU A 77 -4.54 3.98 5.37
CA LEU A 77 -5.27 4.36 6.59
C LEU A 77 -5.81 5.80 6.51
N ILE A 78 -5.12 6.70 5.80
CA ILE A 78 -5.63 8.05 5.53
C ILE A 78 -6.72 8.01 4.46
N GLY A 79 -6.50 7.24 3.38
CA GLY A 79 -7.40 7.15 2.25
C GLY A 79 -8.73 6.44 2.54
N TYR A 80 -8.74 5.38 3.34
CA TYR A 80 -9.93 4.51 3.45
C TYR A 80 -11.17 5.26 3.93
N ARG A 81 -10.99 6.25 4.82
CA ARG A 81 -12.07 7.07 5.38
C ARG A 81 -12.87 7.85 4.35
N TYR A 82 -12.29 8.10 3.17
CA TYR A 82 -12.92 8.87 2.11
C TYR A 82 -13.62 8.00 1.06
N PHE A 83 -13.24 6.73 0.91
CA PHE A 83 -13.66 5.90 -0.22
C PHE A 83 -14.33 4.57 0.17
N PHE A 84 -14.23 4.15 1.44
CA PHE A 84 -14.73 2.85 1.89
C PHE A 84 -15.39 2.94 3.26
N ASP A 85 -16.21 1.94 3.58
CA ASP A 85 -16.85 1.82 4.89
C ASP A 85 -15.88 1.41 6.00
N GLY A 86 -16.35 1.50 7.25
CA GLY A 86 -15.55 1.25 8.45
C GLY A 86 -14.84 -0.12 8.49
N TYR A 87 -15.42 -1.16 7.88
CA TYR A 87 -14.77 -2.48 7.83
C TYR A 87 -13.46 -2.47 7.01
N ALA A 88 -13.29 -1.53 6.09
CA ALA A 88 -12.09 -1.43 5.27
C ALA A 88 -10.85 -1.05 6.10
N LEU A 89 -11.03 -0.54 7.32
CA LEU A 89 -9.93 -0.27 8.26
C LEU A 89 -9.07 -1.51 8.52
N TYR A 90 -9.68 -2.69 8.65
CA TYR A 90 -8.98 -3.93 8.99
C TYR A 90 -7.96 -4.36 7.94
N PHE A 91 -8.17 -3.97 6.67
CA PHE A 91 -7.22 -4.24 5.59
C PHE A 91 -5.88 -3.54 5.78
N THR A 92 -5.81 -2.47 6.59
CA THR A 92 -4.53 -1.82 6.94
C THR A 92 -3.56 -2.81 7.56
N LEU A 93 -4.04 -3.64 8.49
CA LEU A 93 -3.22 -4.66 9.15
C LEU A 93 -2.84 -5.78 8.19
N VAL A 94 -3.74 -6.14 7.26
CA VAL A 94 -3.47 -7.12 6.22
C VAL A 94 -2.35 -6.64 5.30
N TYR A 95 -2.41 -5.41 4.80
CA TYR A 95 -1.37 -4.83 3.94
C TYR A 95 -0.04 -4.68 4.69
N LEU A 96 -0.08 -4.29 5.96
CA LEU A 96 1.11 -4.28 6.81
C LEU A 96 1.73 -5.67 6.90
N GLY A 97 0.94 -6.71 7.23
CA GLY A 97 1.44 -8.08 7.29
C GLY A 97 2.06 -8.55 5.97
N LEU A 98 1.37 -8.31 4.86
CA LEU A 98 1.83 -8.71 3.52
C LEU A 98 3.14 -8.02 3.14
N THR A 99 3.26 -6.70 3.34
CA THR A 99 4.48 -5.96 3.01
C THR A 99 5.71 -6.48 3.77
N TYR A 100 5.57 -6.82 5.06
CA TYR A 100 6.66 -7.35 5.87
C TYR A 100 6.98 -8.81 5.56
N LEU A 101 5.97 -9.66 5.33
CA LEU A 101 6.18 -11.05 4.92
C LEU A 101 6.93 -11.10 3.58
N SER A 102 6.47 -10.34 2.60
CA SER A 102 7.13 -10.26 1.29
C SER A 102 8.54 -9.68 1.36
N TYR A 103 8.78 -8.71 2.25
CA TYR A 103 10.14 -8.24 2.54
C TYR A 103 11.03 -9.35 3.13
N GLY A 104 10.52 -10.11 4.10
CA GLY A 104 11.23 -11.21 4.75
C GLY A 104 11.71 -12.27 3.77
N ILE A 105 10.88 -12.65 2.79
CA ILE A 105 11.22 -13.63 1.73
C ILE A 105 12.50 -13.27 0.97
N THR A 106 12.82 -11.99 0.84
CA THR A 106 14.02 -11.54 0.10
C THR A 106 15.30 -11.44 0.95
N LYS A 107 15.19 -11.74 2.25
CA LYS A 107 16.27 -11.66 3.23
C LYS A 107 16.78 -13.02 3.71
N ASP A 108 16.11 -14.10 3.28
CA ASP A 108 16.62 -15.48 3.34
C ASP A 108 17.63 -15.74 2.21
#